data_AF-A0AAI9X0C9-F1
#
_entry.id   AF-A0AAI9X0C9-F1
#
_cell.length_a   1.000
_cell.length_b   1.000
_cell.length_c   1.000
_cell.angle_alpha   90.00
_cell.angle_beta   90.00
_cell.angle_gamma   90.00
#
_symmetry.space_group_name_H-M   'P 1'
#
loop_
_entity.id
_entity.type
_entity.pdbx_description
1 polymer ?
#
loop_
_entity_poly.entity_id
_entity_poly.type
_entity_poly.pdbx_seq_one_letter_code
_entity_poly.pdbx_strand_id
1 'polypeptide(L)'
;MAIAALQKILPTDADSNEQAETEICDTSVSSDVSLVELMAEFHSYNKSLAQYKRKLQPIGLVLESFSTDLKELSSSLVSLERQSNDLSKDSKFNKVVTQRLEQLINEKIIPPETIKEILKDDLKNDYLDKVNYVLEKMGSEDSQLITAKVVERVRDFVISQIRLLRSNRTSSSQQIQRRLLEASSLFQFLKMQQPNLTAQLQRAYFHTMRWYYKSKFAKYIYSLEKLQKRHLESPVFDSSNYLNTFEQRVKILNSKEQCMPSQLAETITASYTTEFIIRQLLMAIIDNASVEYLFVIDFFYQGEEKDHTWAPQMFRDVFEMSRECIHYITSGTCDIYGILLSIKTIHNYQSKLHDLHVPILDDYMNSLLLYLWPICTRIIDLNCESLKRHMARSPKTLAPLAITQQFGLFLSALLRMSITGEPLRSYILRLQNDYENGITKASSHFKGIDKEIFLYNNYFLVLNILKNEAENATEEIKHFQLLANAFKTR
;
A
#
# COMPACT_ATOMS: atom_id res chain seq x y z
N MET A 1 36.19 -28.33 70.27
CA MET A 1 35.85 -29.44 71.18
C MET A 1 37.11 -30.30 71.40
N ALA A 2 38.14 -29.76 72.05
CA ALA A 2 39.46 -30.43 72.17
C ALA A 2 40.35 -29.93 73.34
N ILE A 3 39.74 -29.35 74.39
CA ILE A 3 40.47 -28.80 75.55
C ILE A 3 40.30 -29.71 76.81
N ALA A 4 39.38 -30.67 76.76
CA ALA A 4 39.01 -31.53 77.90
C ALA A 4 39.96 -32.75 78.14
N ALA A 5 41.22 -32.68 77.69
CA ALA A 5 42.10 -33.86 77.57
C ALA A 5 43.46 -33.78 78.30
N LEU A 6 43.83 -32.64 78.89
CA LEU A 6 45.17 -32.40 79.47
C LEU A 6 45.14 -31.93 80.94
N GLN A 7 44.15 -32.37 81.71
CA GLN A 7 43.93 -31.92 83.09
C GLN A 7 43.73 -33.09 84.07
N LYS A 8 44.51 -34.17 83.92
CA LYS A 8 44.37 -35.40 84.74
C LYS A 8 45.68 -36.08 85.18
N ILE A 9 46.82 -35.38 85.18
CA ILE A 9 48.07 -35.86 85.77
C ILE A 9 48.77 -34.71 86.52
N LEU A 10 48.28 -34.41 87.73
CA LEU A 10 49.02 -33.89 88.90
C LEU A 10 47.96 -33.54 89.98
N PRO A 11 47.95 -34.20 91.16
CA PRO A 11 47.07 -33.81 92.25
C PRO A 11 47.61 -32.56 92.97
N THR A 12 46.70 -31.81 93.60
CA THR A 12 47.01 -30.69 94.51
C THR A 12 46.12 -30.81 95.73
N ASP A 13 46.71 -31.23 96.84
CA ASP A 13 46.06 -31.39 98.15
C ASP A 13 46.68 -30.42 99.17
N ALA A 14 45.93 -30.12 100.23
CA ALA A 14 46.33 -29.46 101.47
C ALA A 14 46.74 -27.95 101.41
N ASP A 15 46.30 -27.10 102.34
CA ASP A 15 45.15 -27.25 103.25
C ASP A 15 44.62 -25.90 103.76
N SER A 16 43.44 -25.91 104.37
CA SER A 16 42.86 -24.74 105.04
C SER A 16 43.43 -24.50 106.45
N ASN A 17 43.58 -23.23 106.82
CA ASN A 17 44.03 -22.82 108.16
C ASN A 17 43.05 -23.21 109.27
N GLU A 18 43.61 -23.48 110.45
CA GLU A 18 43.09 -23.13 111.78
C GLU A 18 41.61 -23.47 112.10
N GLN A 19 41.43 -24.59 112.81
CA GLN A 19 40.55 -24.60 113.98
C GLN A 19 41.14 -25.46 115.10
N ALA A 20 41.02 -24.97 116.33
CA ALA A 20 41.43 -25.65 117.57
C ALA A 20 40.30 -26.64 118.00
N GLU A 21 40.42 -27.51 119.02
CA GLU A 21 41.20 -27.44 120.27
C GLU A 21 41.68 -28.84 120.76
N THR A 22 42.70 -28.85 121.63
CA THR A 22 43.04 -29.85 122.69
C THR A 22 43.07 -31.37 122.42
N GLU A 23 44.25 -32.01 122.61
CA GLU A 23 44.51 -33.00 123.70
C GLU A 23 46.00 -33.51 123.79
N ILE A 24 46.75 -32.98 124.78
CA ILE A 24 47.84 -33.51 125.67
C ILE A 24 48.79 -34.69 125.24
N CYS A 25 50.13 -34.46 125.40
CA CYS A 25 51.29 -35.42 125.50
C CYS A 25 51.67 -36.28 124.25
N ASP A 26 52.91 -36.72 123.92
CA ASP A 26 54.34 -36.57 124.38
C ASP A 26 55.27 -37.06 123.19
N THR A 27 56.61 -37.24 123.13
CA THR A 27 57.79 -37.26 124.06
C THR A 27 59.09 -36.66 123.39
N SER A 28 60.33 -37.21 123.57
CA SER A 28 61.61 -36.55 123.16
C SER A 28 62.86 -37.48 122.94
N VAL A 29 63.99 -36.90 122.44
CA VAL A 29 65.43 -37.37 122.44
C VAL A 29 65.86 -38.42 121.36
N SER A 30 67.06 -38.45 120.73
CA SER A 30 68.14 -37.47 120.35
C SER A 30 69.27 -38.14 119.48
N SER A 31 70.09 -37.43 118.68
CA SER A 31 71.26 -37.99 117.93
C SER A 31 72.35 -36.97 117.49
N ASP A 32 73.51 -37.47 116.98
CA ASP A 32 74.34 -36.97 115.83
C ASP A 32 75.88 -36.81 116.01
N VAL A 33 76.67 -37.29 115.02
CA VAL A 33 77.78 -36.58 114.31
C VAL A 33 78.06 -37.27 112.95
N SER A 34 77.93 -36.53 111.84
CA SER A 34 78.76 -36.56 110.59
C SER A 34 77.92 -36.31 109.33
N LEU A 35 77.90 -35.06 108.84
CA LEU A 35 77.07 -34.62 107.70
C LEU A 35 77.74 -33.60 106.75
N VAL A 36 78.97 -33.17 107.05
CA VAL A 36 79.52 -31.91 106.53
C VAL A 36 80.12 -32.03 105.12
N GLU A 37 80.79 -33.12 104.79
CA GLU A 37 81.59 -33.21 103.54
C GLU A 37 80.72 -33.24 102.27
N LEU A 38 79.57 -33.93 102.28
CA LEU A 38 78.67 -34.00 101.11
C LEU A 38 78.12 -32.62 100.68
N MET A 39 78.03 -31.65 101.59
CA MET A 39 77.49 -30.32 101.26
C MET A 39 78.41 -29.50 100.33
N ALA A 40 79.71 -29.81 100.31
CA ALA A 40 80.71 -29.06 99.55
C ALA A 40 80.64 -29.35 98.04
N GLU A 41 80.57 -30.62 97.64
CA GLU A 41 80.53 -31.00 96.23
C GLU A 41 79.26 -30.49 95.52
N PHE A 42 78.10 -30.59 96.19
CA PHE A 42 76.81 -30.11 95.69
C PHE A 42 76.81 -28.60 95.35
N HIS A 43 77.57 -27.79 96.10
CA HIS A 43 77.73 -26.36 95.82
C HIS A 43 78.52 -26.09 94.53
N SER A 44 79.49 -26.95 94.19
CA SER A 44 80.28 -26.80 92.96
C SER A 44 79.43 -27.02 91.70
N TYR A 45 78.59 -28.06 91.71
CA TYR A 45 77.80 -28.49 90.56
C TYR A 45 76.72 -27.45 90.17
N ASN A 46 76.03 -26.91 91.17
CA ASN A 46 75.03 -25.85 90.98
C ASN A 46 75.62 -24.59 90.32
N LYS A 47 76.87 -24.24 90.66
CA LYS A 47 77.56 -23.06 90.11
C LYS A 47 77.80 -23.18 88.60
N SER A 48 78.14 -24.38 88.11
CA SER A 48 78.30 -24.67 86.68
C SER A 48 76.95 -24.66 85.95
N LEU A 49 75.91 -25.28 86.54
CA LEU A 49 74.58 -25.36 85.95
C LEU A 49 73.95 -23.97 85.73
N ALA A 50 74.17 -23.05 86.67
CA ALA A 50 73.75 -21.64 86.55
C ALA A 50 74.40 -20.90 85.36
N GLN A 51 75.64 -21.24 84.96
CA GLN A 51 76.30 -20.62 83.81
C GLN A 51 75.67 -21.07 82.47
N TYR A 52 75.36 -22.36 82.32
CA TYR A 52 74.68 -22.86 81.12
C TYR A 52 73.27 -22.28 80.99
N LYS A 53 72.52 -22.14 82.09
CA LYS A 53 71.19 -21.51 82.10
C LYS A 53 71.23 -20.06 81.58
N ARG A 54 72.27 -19.29 81.91
CA ARG A 54 72.48 -17.93 81.38
C ARG A 54 72.77 -17.90 79.88
N LYS A 55 73.47 -18.90 79.32
CA LYS A 55 73.78 -18.97 77.87
C LYS A 55 72.56 -19.31 77.01
N LEU A 56 71.53 -19.95 77.57
CA LEU A 56 70.29 -20.30 76.85
C LEU A 56 69.27 -19.15 76.80
N GLN A 57 69.33 -18.20 77.74
CA GLN A 57 68.36 -17.11 77.87
C GLN A 57 68.21 -16.23 76.60
N PRO A 58 69.28 -15.86 75.85
CA PRO A 58 69.13 -15.08 74.62
C PRO A 58 68.42 -15.84 73.49
N ILE A 59 68.59 -17.16 73.41
CA ILE A 59 67.96 -17.99 72.38
C ILE A 59 66.44 -18.07 72.61
N GLY A 60 66.01 -18.11 73.88
CA GLY A 60 64.60 -18.01 74.24
C GLY A 60 63.97 -16.71 73.74
N LEU A 61 64.62 -15.56 73.97
CA LEU A 61 64.12 -14.25 73.53
C LEU A 61 63.98 -14.14 72.00
N VAL A 62 64.91 -14.71 71.22
CA VAL A 62 64.83 -14.70 69.74
C VAL A 62 63.72 -15.62 69.21
N LEU A 63 63.47 -16.76 69.86
CA LEU A 63 62.34 -17.62 69.52
C LEU A 63 60.99 -17.00 69.91
N GLU A 64 60.95 -16.23 71.00
CA GLU A 64 59.77 -15.51 71.45
C GLU A 64 59.44 -14.32 70.54
N SER A 65 60.43 -13.53 70.11
CA SER A 65 60.25 -12.46 69.12
C SER A 65 59.79 -13.03 67.76
N PHE A 66 60.46 -14.06 67.25
CA PHE A 66 60.04 -14.70 65.99
C PHE A 66 58.63 -15.31 66.09
N SER A 67 58.22 -15.80 67.26
CA SER A 67 56.84 -16.27 67.49
C SER A 67 55.80 -15.14 67.51
N THR A 68 56.19 -13.92 67.92
CA THR A 68 55.31 -12.74 67.82
C THR A 68 55.21 -12.25 66.38
N ASP A 69 56.34 -12.11 65.67
CA ASP A 69 56.39 -11.69 64.26
C ASP A 69 55.52 -12.60 63.36
N LEU A 70 55.61 -13.93 63.55
CA LEU A 70 54.83 -14.91 62.78
C LEU A 70 53.33 -14.85 63.12
N LYS A 71 52.95 -14.52 64.37
CA LYS A 71 51.55 -14.27 64.75
C LYS A 71 51.01 -12.98 64.12
N GLU A 72 51.80 -11.91 64.13
CA GLU A 72 51.41 -10.63 63.54
C GLU A 72 51.24 -10.75 62.02
N LEU A 73 52.20 -11.38 61.33
CA LEU A 73 52.12 -11.64 59.88
C LEU A 73 50.92 -12.55 59.54
N SER A 74 50.70 -13.61 60.32
CA SER A 74 49.54 -14.51 60.15
C SER A 74 48.21 -13.78 60.37
N SER A 75 48.11 -12.94 61.40
CA SER A 75 46.92 -12.13 61.65
C SER A 75 46.66 -11.11 60.54
N SER A 76 47.72 -10.52 59.97
CA SER A 76 47.66 -9.60 58.84
C SER A 76 47.21 -10.30 57.55
N LEU A 77 47.70 -11.52 57.30
CA LEU A 77 47.29 -12.33 56.15
C LEU A 77 45.82 -12.75 56.26
N VAL A 78 45.37 -13.19 57.44
CA VAL A 78 43.95 -13.48 57.71
C VAL A 78 43.07 -12.23 57.61
N SER A 79 43.59 -11.05 57.98
CA SER A 79 42.89 -9.77 57.79
C SER A 79 42.74 -9.41 56.32
N LEU A 80 43.81 -9.56 55.52
CA LEU A 80 43.78 -9.36 54.06
C LEU A 80 42.88 -10.37 53.35
N GLU A 81 42.88 -11.64 53.78
CA GLU A 81 41.98 -12.67 53.24
C GLU A 81 40.51 -12.31 53.50
N ARG A 82 40.17 -11.86 54.72
CA ARG A 82 38.82 -11.37 55.04
C ARG A 82 38.45 -10.17 54.19
N GLN A 83 39.30 -9.14 54.16
CA GLN A 83 39.07 -7.92 53.39
C GLN A 83 38.89 -8.20 51.88
N SER A 84 39.68 -9.12 51.32
CA SER A 84 39.57 -9.58 49.92
C SER A 84 38.26 -10.33 49.66
N ASN A 85 37.85 -11.22 50.59
CA ASN A 85 36.58 -11.92 50.50
C ASN A 85 35.37 -10.98 50.65
N ASP A 86 35.45 -9.97 51.50
CA ASP A 86 34.38 -9.01 51.71
C ASP A 86 34.26 -8.03 50.53
N LEU A 87 35.37 -7.49 50.00
CA LEU A 87 35.39 -6.78 48.71
C LEU A 87 34.84 -7.64 47.56
N SER A 88 35.08 -8.95 47.59
CA SER A 88 34.54 -9.90 46.61
C SER A 88 33.03 -10.17 46.78
N LYS A 89 32.47 -10.03 47.98
CA LYS A 89 31.02 -10.04 48.23
C LYS A 89 30.39 -8.74 47.75
N ASP A 90 30.96 -7.60 48.13
CA ASP A 90 30.47 -6.28 47.74
C ASP A 90 30.50 -6.08 46.23
N SER A 91 31.56 -6.53 45.54
CA SER A 91 31.64 -6.52 44.08
C SER A 91 30.55 -7.36 43.41
N LYS A 92 30.17 -8.51 43.99
CA LYS A 92 29.07 -9.35 43.51
C LYS A 92 27.70 -8.72 43.81
N PHE A 93 27.51 -8.20 45.02
CA PHE A 93 26.30 -7.50 45.43
C PHE A 93 26.05 -6.27 44.54
N ASN A 94 27.06 -5.41 44.38
CA ASN A 94 26.99 -4.24 43.51
C ASN A 94 26.68 -4.62 42.06
N LYS A 95 27.27 -5.69 41.50
CA LYS A 95 26.89 -6.17 40.15
C LYS A 95 25.40 -6.57 40.05
N VAL A 96 24.86 -7.28 41.04
CA VAL A 96 23.43 -7.67 41.06
C VAL A 96 22.53 -6.45 41.25
N VAL A 97 22.93 -5.48 42.08
CA VAL A 97 22.21 -4.22 42.27
C VAL A 97 22.24 -3.38 41.00
N THR A 98 23.41 -3.21 40.36
CA THR A 98 23.55 -2.51 39.08
C THR A 98 22.70 -3.15 38.00
N GLN A 99 22.70 -4.48 37.84
CA GLN A 99 21.85 -5.16 36.85
C GLN A 99 20.34 -4.91 37.09
N ARG A 100 19.90 -4.91 38.36
CA ARG A 100 18.50 -4.59 38.71
C ARG A 100 18.17 -3.11 38.47
N LEU A 101 19.11 -2.21 38.76
CA LEU A 101 18.96 -0.78 38.48
C LEU A 101 18.93 -0.51 36.97
N GLU A 102 19.84 -1.12 36.19
CA GLU A 102 19.86 -1.07 34.72
C GLU A 102 18.53 -1.56 34.13
N GLN A 103 17.97 -2.66 34.65
CA GLN A 103 16.65 -3.13 34.23
C GLN A 103 15.57 -2.07 34.52
N LEU A 104 15.43 -1.60 35.77
CA LEU A 104 14.41 -0.63 36.15
C LEU A 104 14.58 0.73 35.45
N ILE A 105 15.83 1.14 35.19
CA ILE A 105 16.18 2.33 34.39
C ILE A 105 15.72 2.14 32.94
N ASN A 106 16.05 1.00 32.32
CA ASN A 106 15.66 0.73 30.94
C ASN A 106 14.14 0.52 30.77
N GLU A 107 13.44 0.07 31.81
CA GLU A 107 11.98 -0.03 31.83
C GLU A 107 11.31 1.35 31.97
N LYS A 108 11.81 2.23 32.85
CA LYS A 108 11.10 3.47 33.23
C LYS A 108 11.67 4.79 32.71
N ILE A 109 12.91 4.83 32.21
CA ILE A 109 13.53 6.06 31.69
C ILE A 109 13.37 6.12 30.17
N ILE A 110 12.90 7.28 29.71
CA ILE A 110 12.78 7.66 28.31
C ILE A 110 13.80 8.78 28.06
N PRO A 111 14.72 8.65 27.07
CA PRO A 111 15.66 9.72 26.76
C PRO A 111 14.94 11.01 26.32
N PRO A 112 15.37 12.20 26.78
CA PRO A 112 14.75 13.46 26.38
C PRO A 112 14.93 13.76 24.88
N GLU A 113 15.92 13.15 24.23
CA GLU A 113 16.08 13.22 22.77
C GLU A 113 14.94 12.49 22.03
N THR A 114 14.44 11.36 22.53
CA THR A 114 13.29 10.65 21.93
C THR A 114 12.01 11.51 21.98
N ILE A 115 11.83 12.31 23.03
CA ILE A 115 10.72 13.27 23.13
C ILE A 115 10.94 14.45 22.17
N LYS A 116 12.18 14.94 22.02
CA LYS A 116 12.51 15.97 21.01
C LYS A 116 12.33 15.47 19.58
N GLU A 117 12.60 14.20 19.30
CA GLU A 117 12.31 13.55 18.02
C GLU A 117 10.80 13.55 17.75
N ILE A 118 9.96 13.09 18.68
CA ILE A 118 8.50 13.19 18.55
C ILE A 118 8.05 14.64 18.26
N LEU A 119 8.71 15.65 18.83
CA LEU A 119 8.41 17.07 18.59
C LEU A 119 8.98 17.66 17.29
N LYS A 120 9.89 17.00 16.57
CA LYS A 120 10.61 17.58 15.42
C LYS A 120 10.68 16.71 14.16
N ASP A 121 10.69 15.39 14.30
CA ASP A 121 10.97 14.43 13.24
C ASP A 121 9.88 14.38 12.14
N ASP A 122 10.27 13.88 10.97
CA ASP A 122 9.39 13.77 9.79
C ASP A 122 8.22 12.82 10.05
N LEU A 123 7.03 13.22 9.62
CA LEU A 123 5.80 12.43 9.76
C LEU A 123 5.71 11.36 8.67
N LYS A 124 6.46 10.27 8.87
CA LYS A 124 6.43 9.04 8.06
C LYS A 124 5.94 7.87 8.91
N ASN A 125 5.61 6.73 8.31
CA ASN A 125 5.10 5.57 9.05
C ASN A 125 6.02 5.13 10.21
N ASP A 126 7.34 5.19 10.05
CA ASP A 126 8.38 4.89 11.06
C ASP A 126 8.27 5.74 12.35
N TYR A 127 7.64 6.91 12.27
CA TYR A 127 7.38 7.80 13.43
C TYR A 127 6.38 7.16 14.41
N LEU A 128 5.48 6.30 13.93
CA LEU A 128 4.49 5.61 14.76
C LEU A 128 5.18 4.72 15.81
N ASP A 129 6.23 3.99 15.43
CA ASP A 129 6.93 3.07 16.32
C ASP A 129 7.65 3.83 17.45
N LYS A 130 8.22 5.01 17.14
CA LYS A 130 8.80 5.93 18.13
C LYS A 130 7.74 6.45 19.11
N VAL A 131 6.53 6.76 18.63
CA VAL A 131 5.41 7.20 19.47
C VAL A 131 4.92 6.06 20.36
N ASN A 132 4.72 4.86 19.81
CA ASN A 132 4.27 3.68 20.57
C ASN A 132 5.25 3.32 21.69
N TYR A 133 6.56 3.27 21.40
CA TYR A 133 7.62 3.03 22.39
C TYR A 133 7.58 4.01 23.58
N VAL A 134 7.23 5.27 23.33
CA VAL A 134 7.08 6.29 24.38
C VAL A 134 5.75 6.14 25.13
N LEU A 135 4.64 5.83 24.44
CA LEU A 135 3.34 5.62 25.07
C LEU A 135 3.30 4.37 25.96
N GLU A 136 4.00 3.29 25.61
CA GLU A 136 4.12 2.07 26.42
C GLU A 136 4.88 2.28 27.73
N LYS A 137 5.81 3.24 27.77
CA LYS A 137 6.70 3.49 28.92
C LYS A 137 6.20 4.57 29.89
N MET A 138 5.24 5.40 29.49
CA MET A 138 4.77 6.54 30.29
C MET A 138 3.54 6.25 31.15
N GLY A 139 3.29 7.13 32.12
CA GLY A 139 2.06 7.14 32.91
C GLY A 139 0.84 7.57 32.10
N SER A 140 -0.36 7.24 32.62
CA SER A 140 -1.63 7.47 31.92
C SER A 140 -1.94 8.95 31.60
N GLU A 141 -1.38 9.90 32.36
CA GLU A 141 -1.57 11.34 32.15
C GLU A 141 -0.61 11.89 31.08
N ASP A 142 0.69 11.60 31.18
CA ASP A 142 1.69 12.02 30.19
C ASP A 142 1.40 11.44 28.80
N SER A 143 0.92 10.20 28.74
CA SER A 143 0.51 9.56 27.47
C SER A 143 -0.66 10.27 26.79
N GLN A 144 -1.55 10.93 27.53
CA GLN A 144 -2.60 11.78 26.93
C GLN A 144 -2.01 13.06 26.33
N LEU A 145 -1.05 13.70 27.00
CA LEU A 145 -0.37 14.92 26.52
C LEU A 145 0.42 14.66 25.24
N ILE A 146 1.20 13.57 25.18
CA ILE A 146 1.92 13.20 23.94
C ILE A 146 0.95 12.76 22.85
N THR A 147 -0.09 11.97 23.15
CA THR A 147 -1.13 11.61 22.17
C THR A 147 -1.77 12.85 21.54
N ALA A 148 -2.16 13.84 22.37
CA ALA A 148 -2.72 15.10 21.88
C ALA A 148 -1.75 15.87 20.98
N LYS A 149 -0.45 15.88 21.29
CA LYS A 149 0.56 16.59 20.49
C LYS A 149 0.90 15.88 19.18
N VAL A 150 0.88 14.54 19.16
CA VAL A 150 0.97 13.74 17.92
C VAL A 150 -0.25 14.00 17.04
N VAL A 151 -1.45 13.97 17.61
CA VAL A 151 -2.71 14.30 16.93
C VAL A 151 -2.67 15.71 16.31
N GLU A 152 -2.14 16.71 17.03
CA GLU A 152 -1.93 18.06 16.52
C GLU A 152 -1.00 18.08 15.29
N ARG A 153 0.17 17.43 15.37
CA ARG A 153 1.15 17.34 14.26
C ARG A 153 0.55 16.68 13.02
N VAL A 154 -0.09 15.51 13.17
CA VAL A 154 -0.66 14.76 12.04
C VAL A 154 -1.82 15.54 11.41
N ARG A 155 -2.70 16.14 12.23
CA ARG A 155 -3.77 17.04 11.76
C ARG A 155 -3.21 18.17 10.90
N ASP A 156 -2.21 18.91 11.40
CA ASP A 156 -1.70 20.09 10.72
C ASP A 156 -0.89 19.74 9.47
N PHE A 157 -0.21 18.59 9.47
CA PHE A 157 0.36 18.00 8.26
C PHE A 157 -0.71 17.71 7.19
N VAL A 158 -1.77 16.97 7.53
CA VAL A 158 -2.86 16.65 6.58
C VAL A 158 -3.54 17.93 6.07
N ILE A 159 -3.79 18.90 6.95
CA ILE A 159 -4.31 20.22 6.56
C ILE A 159 -3.34 20.95 5.61
N SER A 160 -2.02 20.87 5.85
CA SER A 160 -1.03 21.47 4.94
C SER A 160 -1.06 20.84 3.54
N GLN A 161 -1.17 19.51 3.45
CA GLN A 161 -1.26 18.78 2.18
C GLN A 161 -2.57 19.11 1.44
N ILE A 162 -3.71 19.16 2.15
CA ILE A 162 -5.00 19.60 1.59
C ILE A 162 -4.93 21.05 1.06
N ARG A 163 -4.25 21.95 1.78
CA ARG A 163 -4.04 23.34 1.33
C ARG A 163 -3.15 23.43 0.09
N LEU A 164 -2.15 22.55 -0.08
CA LEU A 164 -1.30 22.52 -1.27
C LEU A 164 -2.07 22.17 -2.55
N LEU A 165 -3.07 21.28 -2.48
CA LEU A 165 -3.97 20.94 -3.62
C LEU A 165 -4.75 22.16 -4.16
N ARG A 166 -4.95 23.19 -3.32
CA ARG A 166 -5.60 24.46 -3.70
C ARG A 166 -4.63 25.51 -4.25
N SER A 167 -3.33 25.24 -4.24
CA SER A 167 -2.32 26.20 -4.69
C SER A 167 -2.10 26.12 -6.20
N ASN A 168 -1.86 27.26 -6.84
CA ASN A 168 -1.49 27.33 -8.28
C ASN A 168 -0.04 26.89 -8.57
N ARG A 169 0.64 26.24 -7.60
CA ARG A 169 2.03 25.76 -7.78
C ARG A 169 2.04 24.46 -8.58
N THR A 170 3.20 24.10 -9.13
CA THR A 170 3.41 22.94 -10.01
C THR A 170 3.31 21.56 -9.33
N SER A 171 2.83 21.48 -8.09
CA SER A 171 2.65 20.22 -7.36
C SER A 171 1.47 19.42 -7.92
N SER A 172 1.75 18.29 -8.57
CA SER A 172 0.73 17.31 -8.95
C SER A 172 0.00 16.78 -7.72
N SER A 173 -1.32 16.53 -7.82
CA SER A 173 -2.11 15.88 -6.77
C SER A 173 -1.47 14.54 -6.35
N GLN A 174 -0.98 13.77 -7.30
CA GLN A 174 -0.28 12.49 -7.08
C GLN A 174 0.96 12.63 -6.18
N GLN A 175 1.69 13.75 -6.25
CA GLN A 175 2.86 13.99 -5.41
C GLN A 175 2.50 14.32 -3.96
N ILE A 176 1.30 14.89 -3.76
CA ILE A 176 0.72 15.17 -2.44
C ILE A 176 0.09 13.91 -1.86
N GLN A 177 -0.59 13.11 -2.69
CA GLN A 177 -1.15 11.80 -2.34
C GLN A 177 -0.06 10.81 -1.88
N ARG A 178 1.09 10.73 -2.58
CA ARG A 178 2.24 9.92 -2.13
C ARG A 178 2.71 10.29 -0.71
N ARG A 179 2.85 11.59 -0.41
CA ARG A 179 3.22 12.07 0.94
C ARG A 179 2.18 11.76 2.02
N LEU A 180 0.91 11.63 1.65
CA LEU A 180 -0.14 11.18 2.56
C LEU A 180 -0.03 9.66 2.79
N LEU A 181 0.23 8.87 1.74
CA LEU A 181 0.47 7.41 1.86
C LEU A 181 1.75 7.09 2.66
N GLU A 182 2.79 7.92 2.57
CA GLU A 182 4.00 7.84 3.43
C GLU A 182 3.69 8.02 4.94
N ALA A 183 2.50 8.54 5.28
CA ALA A 183 2.00 8.80 6.63
C ALA A 183 0.67 8.06 6.93
N SER A 184 0.39 6.96 6.23
CA SER A 184 -0.85 6.20 6.35
C SER A 184 -1.09 5.62 7.74
N SER A 185 -0.06 5.09 8.42
CA SER A 185 -0.19 4.58 9.80
C SER A 185 -0.51 5.70 10.79
N LEU A 186 0.03 6.90 10.56
CA LEU A 186 -0.24 8.09 11.37
C LEU A 186 -1.69 8.57 11.22
N PHE A 187 -2.28 8.43 10.02
CA PHE A 187 -3.71 8.70 9.81
C PHE A 187 -4.61 7.63 10.45
N GLN A 188 -4.20 6.36 10.45
CA GLN A 188 -4.88 5.28 11.16
C GLN A 188 -4.89 5.53 12.68
N PHE A 189 -3.74 5.94 13.26
CA PHE A 189 -3.65 6.36 14.66
C PHE A 189 -4.58 7.54 14.96
N LEU A 190 -4.59 8.57 14.10
CA LEU A 190 -5.49 9.72 14.22
C LEU A 190 -6.97 9.30 14.15
N LYS A 191 -7.32 8.29 13.33
CA LYS A 191 -8.67 7.72 13.20
C LYS A 191 -9.12 6.98 14.45
N MET A 192 -8.21 6.27 15.13
CA MET A 192 -8.48 5.62 16.42
C MET A 192 -8.65 6.64 17.56
N GLN A 193 -7.82 7.68 17.61
CA GLN A 193 -7.83 8.67 18.70
C GLN A 193 -8.92 9.75 18.56
N GLN A 194 -9.22 10.19 17.33
CA GLN A 194 -10.13 11.32 17.06
C GLN A 194 -10.95 11.11 15.77
N PRO A 195 -11.93 10.17 15.76
CA PRO A 195 -12.72 9.84 14.56
C PRO A 195 -13.54 11.02 14.02
N ASN A 196 -14.00 11.93 14.89
CA ASN A 196 -14.70 13.15 14.48
C ASN A 196 -13.80 14.12 13.70
N LEU A 197 -12.49 14.12 13.97
CA LEU A 197 -11.51 14.97 13.29
C LEU A 197 -11.10 14.36 11.95
N THR A 198 -10.87 13.04 11.86
CA THR A 198 -10.58 12.39 10.57
C THR A 198 -11.72 12.50 9.59
N ALA A 199 -12.98 12.36 10.04
CA ALA A 199 -14.16 12.59 9.21
C ALA A 199 -14.24 14.03 8.66
N GLN A 200 -13.80 15.04 9.44
CA GLN A 200 -13.71 16.43 8.96
C GLN A 200 -12.57 16.61 7.94
N LEU A 201 -11.39 16.02 8.19
CA LEU A 201 -10.26 16.07 7.25
C LEU A 201 -10.57 15.38 5.92
N GLN A 202 -11.25 14.23 5.96
CA GLN A 202 -11.70 13.49 4.78
C GLN A 202 -12.72 14.31 3.97
N ARG A 203 -13.72 14.92 4.62
CA ARG A 203 -14.68 15.82 3.94
C ARG A 203 -13.97 17.04 3.33
N ALA A 204 -13.02 17.64 4.04
CA ALA A 204 -12.22 18.76 3.53
C ALA A 204 -11.36 18.37 2.32
N TYR A 205 -10.84 17.14 2.30
CA TYR A 205 -10.16 16.54 1.15
C TYR A 205 -11.12 16.37 -0.04
N PHE A 206 -12.26 15.69 0.13
CA PHE A 206 -13.24 15.48 -0.95
C PHE A 206 -13.78 16.79 -1.55
N HIS A 207 -14.11 17.79 -0.73
CA HIS A 207 -14.52 19.11 -1.22
C HIS A 207 -13.40 19.82 -2.00
N THR A 208 -12.14 19.65 -1.57
CA THR A 208 -10.97 20.20 -2.26
C THR A 208 -10.72 19.51 -3.60
N MET A 209 -10.81 18.18 -3.64
CA MET A 209 -10.59 17.40 -4.87
C MET A 209 -11.73 17.57 -5.87
N ARG A 210 -12.98 17.72 -5.42
CA ARG A 210 -14.10 18.15 -6.28
C ARG A 210 -13.81 19.48 -6.99
N TRP A 211 -13.38 20.51 -6.24
CA TRP A 211 -13.00 21.81 -6.81
C TRP A 211 -11.80 21.70 -7.76
N TYR A 212 -10.78 20.93 -7.37
CA TYR A 212 -9.57 20.70 -8.17
C TYR A 212 -9.94 20.06 -9.52
N TYR A 213 -10.63 18.92 -9.50
CA TYR A 213 -11.00 18.21 -10.71
C TYR A 213 -11.98 19.02 -11.58
N LYS A 214 -12.96 19.72 -11.01
CA LYS A 214 -13.82 20.65 -11.77
C LYS A 214 -12.98 21.69 -12.54
N SER A 215 -12.02 22.33 -11.87
CA SER A 215 -11.16 23.36 -12.49
C SER A 215 -10.20 22.79 -13.54
N LYS A 216 -9.67 21.57 -13.34
CA LYS A 216 -8.77 20.92 -14.31
C LYS A 216 -9.53 20.39 -15.52
N PHE A 217 -10.65 19.69 -15.34
CA PHE A 217 -11.45 19.14 -16.43
C PHE A 217 -12.16 20.23 -17.25
N ALA A 218 -12.65 21.32 -16.65
CA ALA A 218 -13.18 22.44 -17.42
C ALA A 218 -12.15 23.01 -18.43
N LYS A 219 -10.89 23.15 -18.00
CA LYS A 219 -9.79 23.57 -18.88
C LYS A 219 -9.43 22.52 -19.93
N TYR A 220 -9.49 21.23 -19.57
CA TYR A 220 -9.20 20.15 -20.51
C TYR A 220 -10.27 20.03 -21.60
N ILE A 221 -11.54 20.05 -21.21
CA ILE A 221 -12.70 20.01 -22.12
C ILE A 221 -12.64 21.21 -23.08
N TYR A 222 -12.41 22.43 -22.58
CA TYR A 222 -12.21 23.61 -23.44
C TYR A 222 -11.04 23.46 -24.42
N SER A 223 -9.95 22.77 -24.06
CA SER A 223 -8.86 22.47 -25.00
C SER A 223 -9.23 21.42 -26.05
N LEU A 224 -10.12 20.46 -25.73
CA LEU A 224 -10.65 19.47 -26.68
C LEU A 224 -11.71 20.07 -27.61
N GLU A 225 -12.52 21.02 -27.14
CA GLU A 225 -13.54 21.73 -27.93
C GLU A 225 -12.93 22.58 -29.07
N LYS A 226 -11.66 22.98 -28.93
CA LYS A 226 -10.89 23.66 -29.98
C LYS A 226 -10.41 22.75 -31.11
N LEU A 227 -10.40 21.43 -30.91
CA LEU A 227 -9.98 20.49 -31.94
C LEU A 227 -10.96 20.53 -33.12
N GLN A 228 -10.44 20.64 -34.34
CA GLN A 228 -11.28 20.56 -35.53
C GLN A 228 -11.92 19.17 -35.65
N LYS A 229 -13.23 19.09 -35.47
CA LYS A 229 -14.02 17.86 -35.62
C LYS A 229 -14.26 17.56 -37.11
N ARG A 230 -13.94 16.34 -37.56
CA ARG A 230 -14.46 15.79 -38.82
C ARG A 230 -15.94 15.44 -38.64
N HIS A 231 -16.82 16.39 -38.95
CA HIS A 231 -18.27 16.15 -38.89
C HIS A 231 -18.75 15.44 -40.16
N LEU A 232 -19.72 14.54 -40.00
CA LEU A 232 -20.50 13.98 -41.10
C LEU A 232 -21.97 14.30 -40.83
N GLU A 233 -22.59 15.05 -41.72
CA GLU A 233 -24.00 15.47 -41.64
C GLU A 233 -24.90 14.60 -42.54
N SER A 234 -24.35 14.09 -43.64
CA SER A 234 -25.03 13.22 -44.60
C SER A 234 -25.01 11.73 -44.19
N PRO A 235 -26.03 10.94 -44.55
CA PRO A 235 -26.00 9.47 -44.40
C PRO A 235 -24.82 8.83 -45.11
N VAL A 236 -24.42 7.64 -44.65
CA VAL A 236 -23.24 6.90 -45.14
C VAL A 236 -23.26 6.66 -46.64
N PHE A 237 -24.42 6.30 -47.20
CA PHE A 237 -24.56 6.01 -48.64
C PHE A 237 -24.62 7.28 -49.51
N ASP A 238 -24.99 8.42 -48.94
CA ASP A 238 -24.90 9.74 -49.60
C ASP A 238 -23.46 10.33 -49.51
N SER A 239 -22.55 9.70 -48.75
CA SER A 239 -21.25 10.27 -48.37
C SER A 239 -20.06 9.59 -49.11
N SER A 240 -19.39 10.33 -49.99
CA SER A 240 -18.20 9.85 -50.69
C SER A 240 -17.05 9.52 -49.73
N ASN A 241 -16.31 8.44 -50.00
CA ASN A 241 -15.12 7.97 -49.26
C ASN A 241 -15.30 7.62 -47.77
N TYR A 242 -16.47 7.82 -47.14
CA TYR A 242 -16.67 7.54 -45.71
C TYR A 242 -16.31 6.10 -45.32
N LEU A 243 -16.80 5.13 -46.10
CA LEU A 243 -16.58 3.70 -45.87
C LEU A 243 -15.08 3.34 -45.81
N ASN A 244 -14.27 3.97 -46.66
CA ASN A 244 -12.83 3.74 -46.77
C ASN A 244 -12.06 4.20 -45.51
N THR A 245 -12.69 4.97 -44.61
CA THR A 245 -12.06 5.41 -43.35
C THR A 245 -11.99 4.32 -42.28
N PHE A 246 -12.74 3.22 -42.44
CA PHE A 246 -12.91 2.20 -41.41
C PHE A 246 -11.59 1.59 -40.91
N GLU A 247 -10.72 1.13 -41.83
CA GLU A 247 -9.43 0.49 -41.49
C GLU A 247 -8.42 1.42 -40.80
N GLN A 248 -8.55 2.74 -40.96
CA GLN A 248 -7.75 3.69 -40.20
C GLN A 248 -8.31 3.88 -38.79
N ARG A 249 -9.64 3.94 -38.66
CA ARG A 249 -10.34 4.30 -37.42
C ARG A 249 -10.44 3.14 -36.44
N VAL A 250 -10.71 1.92 -36.90
CA VAL A 250 -10.83 0.72 -36.04
C VAL A 250 -9.55 0.44 -35.22
N LYS A 251 -8.39 0.88 -35.71
CA LYS A 251 -7.09 0.80 -35.01
C LYS A 251 -7.07 1.53 -33.67
N ILE A 252 -7.97 2.50 -33.44
CA ILE A 252 -8.05 3.24 -32.18
C ILE A 252 -8.31 2.34 -30.97
N LEU A 253 -9.05 1.24 -31.15
CA LEU A 253 -9.38 0.27 -30.10
C LEU A 253 -8.13 -0.43 -29.54
N ASN A 254 -7.07 -0.52 -30.36
CA ASN A 254 -5.79 -1.12 -30.02
C ASN A 254 -4.70 -0.07 -29.70
N SER A 255 -5.03 1.23 -29.72
CA SER A 255 -4.05 2.29 -29.48
C SER A 255 -3.59 2.32 -28.02
N LYS A 256 -2.28 2.19 -27.84
CA LYS A 256 -1.56 2.37 -26.56
C LYS A 256 -1.07 3.81 -26.36
N GLU A 257 -1.51 4.76 -27.20
CA GLU A 257 -1.10 6.16 -27.11
C GLU A 257 -1.66 6.81 -25.83
N GLN A 258 -0.81 7.60 -25.16
CA GLN A 258 -1.13 8.31 -23.93
C GLN A 258 -2.14 9.45 -24.15
N CYS A 259 -2.59 10.07 -23.06
CA CYS A 259 -3.59 11.13 -23.14
C CYS A 259 -3.00 12.44 -23.69
N MET A 260 -3.59 12.99 -24.75
CA MET A 260 -3.20 14.27 -25.35
C MET A 260 -3.19 15.40 -24.30
N PRO A 261 -2.05 16.07 -24.04
CA PRO A 261 -1.96 17.24 -23.19
C PRO A 261 -2.73 18.45 -23.74
N SER A 262 -3.28 19.29 -22.86
CA SER A 262 -4.05 20.48 -23.22
C SER A 262 -3.33 21.40 -24.22
N GLN A 263 -2.03 21.66 -24.03
CA GLN A 263 -1.29 22.59 -24.92
C GLN A 263 -1.19 22.07 -26.36
N LEU A 264 -1.19 20.74 -26.57
CA LEU A 264 -1.23 20.17 -27.91
C LEU A 264 -2.63 20.24 -28.50
N ALA A 265 -3.67 20.00 -27.70
CA ALA A 265 -5.06 20.15 -28.14
C ALA A 265 -5.39 21.60 -28.59
N GLU A 266 -4.82 22.62 -27.92
CA GLU A 266 -5.01 24.02 -28.30
C GLU A 266 -4.20 24.48 -29.54
N THR A 267 -3.20 23.72 -30.00
CA THR A 267 -2.25 24.14 -31.05
C THR A 267 -2.30 23.32 -32.33
N ILE A 268 -2.91 22.13 -32.31
CA ILE A 268 -3.01 21.26 -33.49
C ILE A 268 -4.16 21.70 -34.41
N THR A 269 -3.83 21.98 -35.67
CA THR A 269 -4.81 22.33 -36.73
C THR A 269 -5.40 21.12 -37.45
N ALA A 270 -4.88 19.91 -37.22
CA ALA A 270 -5.33 18.69 -37.88
C ALA A 270 -6.72 18.28 -37.38
N SER A 271 -7.62 17.93 -38.31
CA SER A 271 -8.98 17.55 -37.95
C SER A 271 -9.06 16.09 -37.46
N TYR A 272 -9.71 15.86 -36.32
CA TYR A 272 -9.85 14.57 -35.64
C TYR A 272 -11.24 13.96 -35.80
N THR A 273 -11.35 12.65 -35.59
CA THR A 273 -12.62 11.90 -35.64
C THR A 273 -13.33 11.88 -34.28
N THR A 274 -14.64 11.66 -34.31
CA THR A 274 -15.55 11.64 -33.14
C THR A 274 -15.03 10.78 -31.99
N GLU A 275 -14.67 9.53 -32.29
CA GLU A 275 -14.16 8.52 -31.35
C GLU A 275 -12.79 8.87 -30.77
N PHE A 276 -11.97 9.67 -31.48
CA PHE A 276 -10.70 10.12 -30.95
C PHE A 276 -10.90 11.10 -29.81
N ILE A 277 -11.70 12.14 -30.02
CA ILE A 277 -11.96 13.17 -29.00
C ILE A 277 -12.64 12.53 -27.77
N ILE A 278 -13.59 11.62 -27.99
CA ILE A 278 -14.27 10.88 -26.91
C ILE A 278 -13.28 9.95 -26.17
N ARG A 279 -12.40 9.20 -26.86
CA ARG A 279 -11.35 8.39 -26.21
C ARG A 279 -10.44 9.26 -25.34
N GLN A 280 -10.01 10.43 -25.82
CA GLN A 280 -9.14 11.31 -25.04
C GLN A 280 -9.82 11.82 -23.76
N LEU A 281 -11.08 12.25 -23.85
CA LEU A 281 -11.88 12.68 -22.70
C LEU A 281 -12.09 11.52 -21.69
N LEU A 282 -12.51 10.35 -22.17
CA LEU A 282 -12.75 9.19 -21.32
C LEU A 282 -11.47 8.71 -20.63
N MET A 283 -10.35 8.58 -21.35
CA MET A 283 -9.10 8.12 -20.75
C MET A 283 -8.59 9.09 -19.68
N ALA A 284 -8.72 10.40 -19.89
CA ALA A 284 -8.39 11.41 -18.89
C ALA A 284 -9.24 11.26 -17.61
N ILE A 285 -10.55 11.04 -17.74
CA ILE A 285 -11.47 10.82 -16.62
C ILE A 285 -11.12 9.53 -15.88
N ILE A 286 -10.98 8.43 -16.62
CA ILE A 286 -10.75 7.08 -16.08
C ILE A 286 -9.44 7.00 -15.32
N ASP A 287 -8.32 7.36 -15.95
CA ASP A 287 -7.00 7.23 -15.30
C ASP A 287 -6.89 8.14 -14.06
N ASN A 288 -7.54 9.31 -14.03
CA ASN A 288 -7.59 10.16 -12.84
C ASN A 288 -8.50 9.58 -11.75
N ALA A 289 -9.73 9.17 -12.09
CA ALA A 289 -10.68 8.63 -11.12
C ALA A 289 -10.20 7.30 -10.52
N SER A 290 -9.52 6.44 -11.29
CA SER A 290 -8.92 5.21 -10.77
C SER A 290 -7.78 5.46 -9.79
N VAL A 291 -6.88 6.41 -10.09
CA VAL A 291 -5.79 6.79 -9.16
C VAL A 291 -6.36 7.41 -7.89
N GLU A 292 -7.38 8.24 -8.02
CA GLU A 292 -8.08 8.87 -6.89
C GLU A 292 -8.81 7.85 -6.01
N TYR A 293 -9.49 6.88 -6.63
CA TYR A 293 -10.14 5.78 -5.93
C TYR A 293 -9.14 4.99 -5.09
N LEU A 294 -8.08 4.45 -5.70
CA LEU A 294 -7.07 3.66 -5.01
C LEU A 294 -6.44 4.45 -3.85
N PHE A 295 -6.07 5.72 -4.06
CA PHE A 295 -5.57 6.57 -2.99
C PHE A 295 -6.55 6.71 -1.81
N VAL A 296 -7.84 6.93 -2.08
CA VAL A 296 -8.85 7.12 -1.03
C VAL A 296 -9.09 5.83 -0.26
N ILE A 297 -9.19 4.69 -0.96
CA ILE A 297 -9.32 3.34 -0.37
C ILE A 297 -8.15 3.05 0.56
N ASP A 298 -6.92 3.25 0.10
CA ASP A 298 -5.70 3.00 0.87
C ASP A 298 -5.59 3.95 2.09
N PHE A 299 -5.66 5.26 1.86
CA PHE A 299 -5.33 6.25 2.88
C PHE A 299 -6.44 6.46 3.92
N PHE A 300 -7.70 6.64 3.50
CA PHE A 300 -8.79 6.95 4.43
C PHE A 300 -9.46 5.70 5.01
N TYR A 301 -9.56 4.63 4.20
CA TYR A 301 -10.33 3.43 4.55
C TYR A 301 -9.47 2.21 4.90
N GLN A 302 -8.14 2.23 4.68
CA GLN A 302 -7.23 1.11 4.93
C GLN A 302 -7.67 -0.18 4.19
N GLY A 303 -8.29 -0.03 3.01
CA GLY A 303 -8.85 -1.14 2.23
C GLY A 303 -10.26 -1.61 2.67
N GLU A 304 -10.78 -1.19 3.82
CA GLU A 304 -12.06 -1.68 4.37
C GLU A 304 -13.31 -0.90 3.89
N GLU A 305 -13.25 -0.29 2.71
CA GLU A 305 -14.35 0.54 2.16
C GLU A 305 -15.53 -0.33 1.68
N LYS A 306 -16.77 0.15 1.92
CA LYS A 306 -18.03 -0.56 1.61
C LYS A 306 -19.16 0.39 1.13
N ASP A 307 -18.86 1.67 0.98
CA ASP A 307 -19.79 2.73 0.57
C ASP A 307 -19.05 3.77 -0.28
N HIS A 308 -19.15 3.58 -1.60
CA HIS A 308 -18.54 4.43 -2.61
C HIS A 308 -19.28 5.76 -2.85
N THR A 309 -20.34 6.10 -2.10
CA THR A 309 -21.20 7.29 -2.39
C THR A 309 -20.46 8.62 -2.39
N TRP A 310 -19.26 8.70 -1.80
CA TRP A 310 -18.38 9.87 -1.86
C TRP A 310 -17.86 10.15 -3.29
N ALA A 311 -17.58 9.12 -4.09
CA ALA A 311 -16.94 9.28 -5.39
C ALA A 311 -17.87 9.93 -6.45
N PRO A 312 -19.13 9.50 -6.64
CA PRO A 312 -20.09 10.21 -7.50
C PRO A 312 -20.40 11.64 -7.03
N GLN A 313 -20.28 11.93 -5.72
CA GLN A 313 -20.44 13.29 -5.19
C GLN A 313 -19.24 14.19 -5.50
N MET A 314 -18.03 13.63 -5.50
CA MET A 314 -16.78 14.34 -5.76
C MET A 314 -16.55 14.58 -7.25
N PHE A 315 -16.82 13.59 -8.10
CA PHE A 315 -16.67 13.69 -9.55
C PHE A 315 -17.90 14.24 -10.29
N ARG A 316 -18.99 14.57 -9.58
CA ARG A 316 -20.26 15.03 -10.16
C ARG A 316 -20.08 16.06 -11.28
N ASP A 317 -19.40 17.17 -11.00
CA ASP A 317 -19.25 18.25 -11.99
C ASP A 317 -18.45 17.80 -13.23
N VAL A 318 -17.51 16.86 -13.06
CA VAL A 318 -16.72 16.29 -14.16
C VAL A 318 -17.61 15.42 -15.05
N PHE A 319 -18.44 14.56 -14.46
CA PHE A 319 -19.39 13.72 -15.18
C PHE A 319 -20.51 14.52 -15.86
N GLU A 320 -20.88 15.68 -15.31
CA GLU A 320 -21.81 16.63 -15.93
C GLU A 320 -21.17 17.29 -17.16
N MET A 321 -20.02 17.96 -17.01
CA MET A 321 -19.30 18.60 -18.12
C MET A 321 -18.88 17.59 -19.22
N SER A 322 -18.55 16.35 -18.86
CA SER A 322 -18.17 15.34 -19.85
C SER A 322 -19.36 14.82 -20.66
N ARG A 323 -20.55 14.69 -20.04
CA ARG A 323 -21.80 14.41 -20.78
C ARG A 323 -22.19 15.56 -21.70
N GLU A 324 -22.04 16.81 -21.26
CA GLU A 324 -22.27 18.00 -22.08
C GLU A 324 -21.32 18.05 -23.29
N CYS A 325 -20.03 17.79 -23.06
CA CYS A 325 -19.01 17.68 -24.11
C CYS A 325 -19.31 16.55 -25.11
N ILE A 326 -19.66 15.35 -24.62
CA ILE A 326 -20.05 14.22 -25.48
C ILE A 326 -21.34 14.53 -26.24
N HIS A 327 -22.31 15.23 -25.65
CA HIS A 327 -23.51 15.69 -26.32
C HIS A 327 -23.18 16.67 -27.47
N TYR A 328 -22.35 17.69 -27.21
CA TYR A 328 -21.86 18.61 -28.24
C TYR A 328 -21.11 17.90 -29.38
N ILE A 329 -20.24 16.93 -29.05
CA ILE A 329 -19.49 16.14 -30.03
C ILE A 329 -20.41 15.23 -30.87
N THR A 330 -21.49 14.69 -30.30
CA THR A 330 -22.37 13.70 -30.98
C THR A 330 -23.63 14.30 -31.61
N SER A 331 -24.03 15.52 -31.23
CA SER A 331 -25.17 16.21 -31.82
C SER A 331 -25.02 16.38 -33.34
N GLY A 332 -26.16 16.33 -34.04
CA GLY A 332 -26.27 16.41 -35.51
C GLY A 332 -25.67 15.23 -36.31
N THR A 333 -24.78 14.43 -35.74
CA THR A 333 -23.87 13.58 -36.53
C THR A 333 -24.56 12.38 -37.20
N CYS A 334 -24.07 12.02 -38.37
CA CYS A 334 -24.34 10.77 -39.10
C CYS A 334 -23.13 9.81 -39.10
N ASP A 335 -22.09 10.13 -38.32
CA ASP A 335 -20.85 9.36 -38.19
C ASP A 335 -21.01 8.09 -37.32
N ILE A 336 -21.72 7.08 -37.85
CA ILE A 336 -22.00 5.81 -37.17
C ILE A 336 -20.75 5.06 -36.67
N TYR A 337 -19.65 5.08 -37.44
CA TYR A 337 -18.38 4.47 -37.01
C TYR A 337 -17.83 5.17 -35.76
N GLY A 338 -17.94 6.49 -35.69
CA GLY A 338 -17.49 7.26 -34.52
C GLY A 338 -18.28 6.93 -33.25
N ILE A 339 -19.59 6.72 -33.37
CA ILE A 339 -20.43 6.33 -32.22
C ILE A 339 -20.15 4.88 -31.80
N LEU A 340 -20.10 3.93 -32.75
CA LEU A 340 -19.85 2.51 -32.44
C LEU A 340 -18.42 2.27 -31.88
N LEU A 341 -17.40 2.95 -32.39
CA LEU A 341 -16.04 2.86 -31.83
C LEU A 341 -15.94 3.51 -30.44
N SER A 342 -16.73 4.55 -30.17
CA SER A 342 -16.87 5.13 -28.82
C SER A 342 -17.54 4.16 -27.85
N ILE A 343 -18.61 3.47 -28.28
CA ILE A 343 -19.28 2.42 -27.50
C ILE A 343 -18.32 1.27 -27.18
N LYS A 344 -17.57 0.75 -28.18
CA LYS A 344 -16.54 -0.28 -27.92
C LYS A 344 -15.43 0.21 -26.98
N THR A 345 -15.06 1.48 -27.08
CA THR A 345 -14.07 2.09 -26.17
C THR A 345 -14.60 2.16 -24.73
N ILE A 346 -15.88 2.48 -24.53
CA ILE A 346 -16.54 2.44 -23.22
C ILE A 346 -16.57 1.00 -22.67
N HIS A 347 -16.96 0.00 -23.46
CA HIS A 347 -16.97 -1.40 -23.02
C HIS A 347 -15.56 -1.95 -22.71
N ASN A 348 -14.55 -1.63 -23.52
CA ASN A 348 -13.15 -1.97 -23.24
C ASN A 348 -12.68 -1.36 -21.90
N TYR A 349 -13.09 -0.13 -21.61
CA TYR A 349 -12.78 0.51 -20.33
C TYR A 349 -13.57 -0.07 -19.15
N GLN A 350 -14.84 -0.49 -19.32
CA GLN A 350 -15.58 -1.21 -18.29
C GLN A 350 -14.90 -2.52 -17.91
N SER A 351 -14.42 -3.30 -18.90
CA SER A 351 -13.60 -4.49 -18.63
C SER A 351 -12.35 -4.13 -17.82
N LYS A 352 -11.55 -3.15 -18.28
CA LYS A 352 -10.34 -2.68 -17.57
C LYS A 352 -10.63 -2.24 -16.13
N LEU A 353 -11.79 -1.60 -15.88
CA LEU A 353 -12.19 -1.14 -14.55
C LEU A 353 -12.63 -2.29 -13.65
N HIS A 354 -13.31 -3.30 -14.20
CA HIS A 354 -13.63 -4.54 -13.50
C HIS A 354 -12.35 -5.32 -13.12
N ASP A 355 -11.41 -5.47 -14.06
CA ASP A 355 -10.10 -6.11 -13.86
C ASP A 355 -9.24 -5.40 -12.80
N LEU A 356 -9.42 -4.08 -12.64
CA LEU A 356 -8.75 -3.25 -11.62
C LEU A 356 -9.56 -3.08 -10.33
N HIS A 357 -10.76 -3.67 -10.25
CA HIS A 357 -11.70 -3.55 -9.12
C HIS A 357 -12.06 -2.09 -8.73
N VAL A 358 -12.32 -1.25 -9.75
CA VAL A 358 -12.71 0.18 -9.61
C VAL A 358 -14.17 0.40 -10.03
N PRO A 359 -15.16 0.19 -9.14
CA PRO A 359 -16.60 0.24 -9.49
C PRO A 359 -17.15 1.66 -9.64
N ILE A 360 -16.43 2.70 -9.17
CA ILE A 360 -16.96 4.07 -9.03
C ILE A 360 -17.31 4.79 -10.34
N LEU A 361 -17.08 4.16 -11.48
CA LEU A 361 -17.37 4.68 -12.83
C LEU A 361 -18.48 3.92 -13.54
N ASP A 362 -18.99 2.80 -13.02
CA ASP A 362 -19.93 1.93 -13.76
C ASP A 362 -21.24 2.66 -14.12
N ASP A 363 -21.87 3.35 -13.18
CA ASP A 363 -23.06 4.17 -13.42
C ASP A 363 -22.79 5.29 -14.46
N TYR A 364 -21.60 5.90 -14.41
CA TYR A 364 -21.22 6.93 -15.36
C TYR A 364 -21.08 6.35 -16.77
N MET A 365 -20.36 5.25 -16.92
CA MET A 365 -20.15 4.56 -18.21
C MET A 365 -21.47 4.02 -18.78
N ASN A 366 -22.33 3.45 -17.93
CA ASN A 366 -23.68 3.03 -18.31
C ASN A 366 -24.55 4.22 -18.75
N SER A 367 -24.44 5.39 -18.10
CA SER A 367 -25.16 6.61 -18.53
C SER A 367 -24.73 7.09 -19.93
N LEU A 368 -23.47 6.87 -20.32
CA LEU A 368 -23.00 7.17 -21.68
C LEU A 368 -23.53 6.17 -22.71
N LEU A 369 -23.56 4.88 -22.39
CA LEU A 369 -24.12 3.85 -23.27
C LEU A 369 -25.61 4.09 -23.55
N LEU A 370 -26.38 4.40 -22.50
CA LEU A 370 -27.81 4.75 -22.61
C LEU A 370 -28.05 5.99 -23.49
N TYR A 371 -27.09 6.92 -23.56
CA TYR A 371 -27.15 8.09 -24.43
C TYR A 371 -26.69 7.81 -25.88
N LEU A 372 -25.62 7.01 -26.07
CA LEU A 372 -25.06 6.75 -27.40
C LEU A 372 -25.86 5.72 -28.23
N TRP A 373 -26.50 4.73 -27.59
CA TRP A 373 -27.26 3.71 -28.33
C TRP A 373 -28.45 4.27 -29.13
N PRO A 374 -29.29 5.19 -28.62
CA PRO A 374 -30.32 5.88 -29.41
C PRO A 374 -29.78 6.66 -30.61
N ILE A 375 -28.56 7.20 -30.49
CA ILE A 375 -27.90 7.91 -31.60
C ILE A 375 -27.50 6.91 -32.69
N CYS A 376 -26.98 5.73 -32.33
CA CYS A 376 -26.79 4.64 -33.29
C CYS A 376 -28.09 4.26 -33.99
N THR A 377 -29.21 4.13 -33.28
CA THR A 377 -30.53 3.82 -33.88
C THR A 377 -30.89 4.85 -34.95
N ARG A 378 -30.90 6.14 -34.59
CA ARG A 378 -31.22 7.27 -35.49
C ARG A 378 -30.36 7.26 -36.76
N ILE A 379 -29.05 7.02 -36.62
CA ILE A 379 -28.15 7.04 -37.77
C ILE A 379 -28.35 5.80 -38.66
N ILE A 380 -28.67 4.63 -38.09
CA ILE A 380 -29.07 3.44 -38.85
C ILE A 380 -30.37 3.70 -39.62
N ASP A 381 -31.36 4.36 -39.01
CA ASP A 381 -32.62 4.70 -39.66
C ASP A 381 -32.41 5.59 -40.90
N LEU A 382 -31.61 6.66 -40.75
CA LEU A 382 -31.22 7.54 -41.86
C LEU A 382 -30.44 6.80 -42.97
N ASN A 383 -29.62 5.81 -42.61
CA ASN A 383 -28.92 4.96 -43.57
C ASN A 383 -29.88 4.01 -44.30
N CYS A 384 -30.87 3.43 -43.61
CA CYS A 384 -31.94 2.63 -44.21
C CYS A 384 -32.75 3.44 -45.24
N GLU A 385 -33.12 4.69 -44.92
CA GLU A 385 -33.80 5.59 -45.85
C GLU A 385 -32.93 5.98 -47.05
N SER A 386 -31.65 6.29 -46.81
CA SER A 386 -30.69 6.58 -47.87
C SER A 386 -30.53 5.38 -48.82
N LEU A 387 -30.34 4.18 -48.28
CA LEU A 387 -30.23 2.93 -49.03
C LEU A 387 -31.45 2.75 -49.96
N LYS A 388 -32.67 2.94 -49.43
CA LYS A 388 -33.93 2.92 -50.19
C LYS A 388 -33.95 3.97 -51.31
N ARG A 389 -33.54 5.22 -51.05
CA ARG A 389 -33.45 6.30 -52.06
C ARG A 389 -32.51 5.94 -53.22
N HIS A 390 -31.37 5.29 -52.95
CA HIS A 390 -30.44 4.89 -54.02
C HIS A 390 -30.94 3.67 -54.81
N MET A 391 -31.58 2.68 -54.16
CA MET A 391 -32.12 1.48 -54.83
C MET A 391 -33.40 1.72 -55.64
N ALA A 392 -34.11 2.84 -55.41
CA ALA A 392 -35.28 3.23 -56.21
C ALA A 392 -34.94 3.67 -57.66
N ARG A 393 -33.64 3.80 -58.00
CA ARG A 393 -33.17 4.19 -59.33
C ARG A 393 -33.15 2.98 -60.27
N SER A 394 -33.73 3.12 -61.47
CA SER A 394 -33.77 2.06 -62.47
C SER A 394 -32.35 1.60 -62.87
N PRO A 395 -32.04 0.29 -62.81
CA PRO A 395 -30.77 -0.25 -63.30
C PRO A 395 -30.68 -0.10 -64.83
N LYS A 396 -29.47 0.20 -65.33
CA LYS A 396 -29.20 0.36 -66.77
C LYS A 396 -28.53 -0.87 -67.42
N THR A 397 -28.02 -1.79 -66.61
CA THR A 397 -27.21 -2.94 -67.03
C THR A 397 -27.39 -4.09 -66.03
N LEU A 398 -26.99 -5.31 -66.42
CA LEU A 398 -26.98 -6.49 -65.54
C LEU A 398 -25.85 -6.50 -64.50
N ALA A 399 -24.99 -5.47 -64.50
CA ALA A 399 -23.90 -5.34 -63.54
C ALA A 399 -24.42 -5.01 -62.13
N PRO A 400 -23.63 -5.28 -61.07
CA PRO A 400 -23.99 -4.85 -59.72
C PRO A 400 -24.22 -3.34 -59.61
N LEU A 401 -25.16 -2.92 -58.77
CA LEU A 401 -25.35 -1.50 -58.50
C LEU A 401 -24.17 -0.93 -57.69
N ALA A 402 -23.81 0.33 -57.90
CA ALA A 402 -22.79 0.99 -57.08
C ALA A 402 -23.14 1.00 -55.57
N ILE A 403 -24.43 1.11 -55.24
CA ILE A 403 -24.95 1.01 -53.86
C ILE A 403 -24.72 -0.38 -53.25
N THR A 404 -24.62 -1.45 -54.07
CA THR A 404 -24.34 -2.82 -53.59
C THR A 404 -22.93 -2.97 -53.05
N GLN A 405 -21.94 -2.34 -53.70
CA GLN A 405 -20.57 -2.30 -53.17
C GLN A 405 -20.51 -1.51 -51.85
N GLN A 406 -21.19 -0.36 -51.79
CA GLN A 406 -21.27 0.45 -50.58
C GLN A 406 -21.98 -0.30 -49.44
N PHE A 407 -23.08 -1.01 -49.73
CA PHE A 407 -23.79 -1.85 -48.78
C PHE A 407 -22.92 -2.99 -48.25
N GLY A 408 -22.21 -3.71 -49.11
CA GLY A 408 -21.29 -4.78 -48.69
C GLY A 408 -20.18 -4.29 -47.75
N LEU A 409 -19.55 -3.15 -48.09
CA LEU A 409 -18.51 -2.53 -47.26
C LEU A 409 -19.04 -1.94 -45.94
N PHE A 410 -20.27 -1.43 -45.92
CA PHE A 410 -20.90 -0.97 -44.69
C PHE A 410 -21.27 -2.15 -43.78
N LEU A 411 -21.84 -3.21 -44.36
CA LEU A 411 -22.24 -4.41 -43.65
C LEU A 411 -21.03 -5.13 -43.04
N SER A 412 -19.91 -5.27 -43.77
CA SER A 412 -18.68 -5.88 -43.23
C SER A 412 -18.11 -5.08 -42.04
N ALA A 413 -18.12 -3.75 -42.13
CA ALA A 413 -17.71 -2.87 -41.02
C ALA A 413 -18.62 -3.02 -39.78
N LEU A 414 -19.95 -3.05 -39.96
CA LEU A 414 -20.89 -3.30 -38.87
C LEU A 414 -20.70 -4.69 -38.24
N LEU A 415 -20.45 -5.73 -39.04
CA LEU A 415 -20.22 -7.09 -38.54
C LEU A 415 -18.95 -7.19 -37.69
N ARG A 416 -17.83 -6.60 -38.15
CA ARG A 416 -16.59 -6.47 -37.37
C ARG A 416 -16.76 -5.63 -36.09
N MET A 417 -17.74 -4.73 -36.08
CA MET A 417 -18.13 -3.95 -34.90
C MET A 417 -19.21 -4.62 -34.03
N SER A 418 -19.70 -5.81 -34.35
CA SER A 418 -20.65 -6.51 -33.45
C SER A 418 -19.98 -7.04 -32.18
N ILE A 419 -20.76 -7.11 -31.11
CA ILE A 419 -20.52 -7.91 -29.90
C ILE A 419 -21.82 -8.66 -29.56
N THR A 420 -21.72 -9.84 -28.96
CA THR A 420 -22.86 -10.65 -28.51
C THR A 420 -23.71 -9.89 -27.49
N GLY A 421 -25.02 -9.75 -27.77
CA GLY A 421 -25.98 -9.08 -26.89
C GLY A 421 -26.29 -7.61 -27.24
N GLU A 422 -25.52 -7.00 -28.16
CA GLU A 422 -25.79 -5.63 -28.61
C GLU A 422 -27.02 -5.52 -29.53
N PRO A 423 -27.72 -4.37 -29.54
CA PRO A 423 -28.81 -4.12 -30.49
C PRO A 423 -28.35 -4.08 -31.96
N LEU A 424 -27.04 -4.03 -32.22
CA LEU A 424 -26.45 -4.02 -33.56
C LEU A 424 -26.88 -5.21 -34.43
N ARG A 425 -27.17 -6.39 -33.84
CA ARG A 425 -27.74 -7.54 -34.59
C ARG A 425 -29.05 -7.18 -35.27
N SER A 426 -29.91 -6.41 -34.60
CA SER A 426 -31.20 -5.94 -35.16
C SER A 426 -30.99 -4.89 -36.26
N TYR A 427 -29.98 -4.01 -36.10
CA TYR A 427 -29.64 -2.98 -37.09
C TYR A 427 -29.11 -3.61 -38.39
N ILE A 428 -28.25 -4.62 -38.27
CA ILE A 428 -27.75 -5.44 -39.37
C ILE A 428 -28.91 -6.13 -40.11
N LEU A 429 -29.80 -6.81 -39.39
CA LEU A 429 -30.96 -7.50 -40.00
C LEU A 429 -31.92 -6.53 -40.72
N ARG A 430 -32.14 -5.32 -40.17
CA ARG A 430 -32.94 -4.28 -40.83
C ARG A 430 -32.31 -3.80 -42.13
N LEU A 431 -30.99 -3.55 -42.15
CA LEU A 431 -30.26 -3.15 -43.35
C LEU A 431 -30.24 -4.25 -44.42
N GLN A 432 -30.09 -5.53 -44.02
CA GLN A 432 -30.17 -6.69 -44.92
C GLN A 432 -31.56 -6.80 -45.57
N ASN A 433 -32.61 -6.79 -44.75
CA ASN A 433 -33.99 -6.82 -45.24
C ASN A 433 -34.30 -5.65 -46.18
N ASP A 434 -33.85 -4.43 -45.87
CA ASP A 434 -34.05 -3.27 -46.73
C ASP A 434 -33.31 -3.39 -48.06
N TYR A 435 -32.08 -3.91 -48.06
CA TYR A 435 -31.29 -4.18 -49.26
C TYR A 435 -31.93 -5.26 -50.13
N GLU A 436 -32.30 -6.41 -49.56
CA GLU A 436 -32.91 -7.54 -50.28
C GLU A 436 -34.26 -7.15 -50.92
N ASN A 437 -35.10 -6.40 -50.18
CA ASN A 437 -36.33 -5.83 -50.73
C ASN A 437 -36.05 -4.81 -51.84
N GLY A 438 -35.01 -4.00 -51.70
CA GLY A 438 -34.61 -3.00 -52.69
C GLY A 438 -34.08 -3.61 -53.98
N ILE A 439 -33.15 -4.56 -53.90
CA ILE A 439 -32.57 -5.21 -55.09
C ILE A 439 -33.59 -6.12 -55.79
N THR A 440 -34.50 -6.75 -55.03
CA THR A 440 -35.65 -7.49 -55.60
C THR A 440 -36.58 -6.55 -56.38
N LYS A 441 -36.87 -5.35 -55.87
CA LYS A 441 -37.62 -4.32 -56.61
C LYS A 441 -36.84 -3.80 -57.83
N ALA A 442 -35.55 -3.52 -57.70
CA ALA A 442 -34.72 -3.09 -58.83
C ALA A 442 -34.72 -4.15 -59.96
N SER A 443 -34.66 -5.44 -59.62
CA SER A 443 -34.67 -6.55 -60.58
C SER A 443 -35.92 -6.61 -61.47
N SER A 444 -37.05 -6.00 -61.09
CA SER A 444 -38.29 -6.04 -61.90
C SER A 444 -38.20 -5.26 -63.22
N HIS A 445 -37.13 -4.49 -63.43
CA HIS A 445 -36.82 -3.86 -64.72
C HIS A 445 -36.32 -4.89 -65.76
N PHE A 446 -35.85 -6.06 -65.32
CA PHE A 446 -35.39 -7.16 -66.16
C PHE A 446 -36.40 -8.31 -66.18
N LYS A 447 -36.31 -9.19 -67.19
CA LYS A 447 -37.25 -10.30 -67.41
C LYS A 447 -36.50 -11.60 -67.69
N GLY A 448 -37.07 -12.73 -67.26
CA GLY A 448 -36.46 -14.05 -67.43
C GLY A 448 -35.05 -14.12 -66.86
N ILE A 449 -34.14 -14.76 -67.60
CA ILE A 449 -32.75 -15.03 -67.22
C ILE A 449 -31.99 -13.74 -66.82
N ASP A 450 -32.22 -12.61 -67.49
CA ASP A 450 -31.59 -11.32 -67.16
C ASP A 450 -31.86 -10.89 -65.70
N LYS A 451 -33.05 -11.19 -65.19
CA LYS A 451 -33.44 -10.88 -63.80
C LYS A 451 -32.64 -11.72 -62.80
N GLU A 452 -32.43 -13.00 -63.12
CA GLU A 452 -31.67 -13.94 -62.31
C GLU A 452 -30.18 -13.57 -62.32
N ILE A 453 -29.61 -13.28 -63.50
CA ILE A 453 -28.23 -12.79 -63.64
C ILE A 453 -28.00 -11.50 -62.85
N PHE A 454 -28.92 -10.53 -62.93
CA PHE A 454 -28.81 -9.30 -62.15
C PHE A 454 -28.82 -9.55 -60.63
N LEU A 455 -29.72 -10.41 -60.14
CA LEU A 455 -29.78 -10.77 -58.71
C LEU A 455 -28.54 -11.54 -58.27
N TYR A 456 -28.09 -12.53 -59.06
CA TYR A 456 -26.84 -13.26 -58.85
C TYR A 456 -25.65 -12.32 -58.72
N ASN A 457 -25.43 -11.43 -59.69
CA ASN A 457 -24.31 -10.50 -59.71
C ASN A 457 -24.27 -9.61 -58.46
N ASN A 458 -25.43 -9.12 -58.01
CA ASN A 458 -25.52 -8.26 -56.83
C ASN A 458 -25.28 -9.04 -55.52
N TYR A 459 -25.89 -10.22 -55.33
CA TYR A 459 -25.66 -11.03 -54.13
C TYR A 459 -24.25 -11.62 -54.08
N PHE A 460 -23.68 -12.01 -55.22
CA PHE A 460 -22.31 -12.52 -55.34
C PHE A 460 -21.27 -11.42 -55.01
N LEU A 461 -21.51 -10.16 -55.38
CA LEU A 461 -20.65 -9.05 -54.96
C LEU A 461 -20.65 -8.86 -53.44
N VAL A 462 -21.83 -8.85 -52.80
CA VAL A 462 -21.91 -8.76 -51.32
C VAL A 462 -21.21 -9.95 -50.67
N LEU A 463 -21.45 -11.17 -51.16
CA LEU A 463 -20.81 -12.39 -50.66
C LEU A 463 -19.28 -12.32 -50.71
N ASN A 464 -18.70 -11.82 -51.81
CA ASN A 464 -17.25 -11.71 -51.96
C ASN A 464 -16.67 -10.62 -51.04
N ILE A 465 -17.37 -9.49 -50.87
CA ILE A 465 -16.95 -8.45 -49.91
C ILE A 465 -16.98 -9.01 -48.47
N LEU A 466 -18.05 -9.71 -48.08
CA LEU A 466 -18.13 -10.32 -46.74
C LEU A 466 -17.04 -11.40 -46.53
N LYS A 467 -16.75 -12.22 -47.54
CA LYS A 467 -15.70 -13.24 -47.48
C LYS A 467 -14.28 -12.67 -47.38
N ASN A 468 -14.03 -11.47 -47.89
CA ASN A 468 -12.70 -10.85 -47.82
C ASN A 468 -12.54 -9.94 -46.59
N GLU A 469 -13.59 -9.17 -46.25
CA GLU A 469 -13.52 -8.14 -45.21
C GLU A 469 -13.95 -8.64 -43.83
N ALA A 470 -14.82 -9.65 -43.75
CA ALA A 470 -15.50 -10.08 -42.53
C ALA A 470 -15.63 -11.60 -42.41
N GLU A 471 -14.55 -12.35 -42.67
CA GLU A 471 -14.48 -13.82 -42.65
C GLU A 471 -15.20 -14.50 -41.45
N ASN A 472 -15.13 -13.88 -40.26
CA ASN A 472 -15.75 -14.39 -39.03
C ASN A 472 -17.30 -14.34 -39.03
N ALA A 473 -17.93 -13.58 -39.94
CA ALA A 473 -19.38 -13.43 -40.05
C ALA A 473 -20.05 -14.63 -40.76
N THR A 474 -19.88 -15.82 -40.19
CA THR A 474 -20.21 -17.06 -40.90
C THR A 474 -21.71 -17.26 -41.15
N GLU A 475 -22.60 -16.59 -40.39
CA GLU A 475 -24.05 -16.63 -40.62
C GLU A 475 -24.42 -15.81 -41.87
N GLU A 476 -23.91 -14.59 -41.97
CA GLU A 476 -24.15 -13.67 -43.09
C GLU A 476 -23.50 -14.17 -44.38
N ILE A 477 -22.29 -14.74 -44.29
CA ILE A 477 -21.62 -15.37 -45.43
C ILE A 477 -22.45 -16.55 -45.94
N LYS A 478 -23.04 -17.38 -45.05
CA LYS A 478 -23.96 -18.47 -45.46
C LYS A 478 -25.24 -17.91 -46.09
N HIS A 479 -25.85 -16.88 -45.50
CA HIS A 479 -27.06 -16.23 -46.02
C HIS A 479 -26.88 -15.70 -47.44
N PHE A 480 -25.87 -14.85 -47.68
CA PHE A 480 -25.59 -14.34 -49.03
C PHE A 480 -25.09 -15.42 -49.99
N GLN A 481 -24.49 -16.52 -49.50
CA GLN A 481 -24.17 -17.68 -50.34
C GLN A 481 -25.40 -18.48 -50.77
N LEU A 482 -26.43 -18.60 -49.92
CA LEU A 482 -27.71 -19.20 -50.29
C LEU A 482 -28.44 -18.33 -51.31
N LEU A 483 -28.50 -17.00 -51.10
CA LEU A 483 -29.09 -16.05 -52.04
C LEU A 483 -28.38 -16.07 -53.41
N ALA A 484 -27.04 -16.03 -53.43
CA ALA A 484 -26.28 -16.12 -54.67
C ALA A 484 -26.50 -17.47 -55.38
N ASN A 485 -26.50 -18.60 -54.66
CA ASN A 485 -26.74 -19.91 -55.26
C ASN A 485 -28.17 -20.07 -55.81
N ALA A 486 -29.17 -19.42 -55.20
CA ALA A 486 -30.57 -19.49 -55.64
C ALA A 486 -30.81 -18.85 -57.01
N PHE A 487 -30.02 -17.83 -57.39
CA PHE A 487 -30.09 -17.17 -58.69
C PHE A 487 -28.96 -17.57 -59.66
N LYS A 488 -28.18 -18.59 -59.30
CA LYS A 488 -27.10 -19.10 -60.17
C LYS A 488 -27.69 -19.91 -61.32
N THR A 489 -27.88 -19.24 -62.46
CA THR A 489 -28.27 -19.84 -63.75
C THR A 489 -27.41 -21.06 -64.08
N ARG A 490 -28.05 -22.14 -64.54
CA ARG A 490 -27.42 -23.40 -64.94
C ARG A 490 -27.00 -23.40 -66.41
#